data_AF-A0A940X054-F1
#
_entry.id   AF-A0A940X054-F1
#
_cell.length_a   1.000
_cell.length_b   1.000
_cell.length_c   1.000
_cell.angle_alpha   90.00
_cell.angle_beta   90.00
_cell.angle_gamma   90.00
#
_symmetry.space_group_name_H-M   'P 1'
#
loop_
_entity.id
_entity.type
_entity.pdbx_description
1 polymer ?
#
loop_
_entity_poly.entity_id
_entity_poly.type
_entity_poly.pdbx_seq_one_letter_code
_entity_poly.pdbx_strand_id
1 'polypeptide(L)'
;MPRKQATSEEQEEPVHSIEDGVAETEIENLNRLLAAVLTYLSDDEVEEIDIEYLLTNTEGLRDWWENYRESNRKLIEDEIKKSLGDLSLKELERIHEKIKEKE
;
A
#
# COMPACT_ATOMS: atom_id res chain seq x y z
N MET A 1 -10.13 -64.96 4.78
CA MET A 1 -10.73 -63.64 5.07
C MET A 1 -9.93 -62.58 4.32
N PRO A 2 -10.58 -61.69 3.57
CA PRO A 2 -9.92 -60.71 2.72
C PRO A 2 -9.42 -59.53 3.59
N ARG A 3 -8.13 -59.23 3.53
CA ARG A 3 -7.55 -58.04 4.15
C ARG A 3 -7.74 -56.88 3.17
N LYS A 4 -8.70 -56.00 3.46
CA LYS A 4 -8.90 -54.71 2.80
C LYS A 4 -7.58 -53.91 2.93
N GLN A 5 -6.91 -53.64 1.81
CA GLN A 5 -5.87 -52.63 1.76
C GLN A 5 -6.58 -51.26 1.80
N ALA A 6 -6.30 -50.48 2.84
CA ALA A 6 -6.63 -49.07 2.87
C ALA A 6 -5.55 -48.36 2.06
N THR A 7 -5.92 -47.93 0.85
CA THR A 7 -5.20 -46.88 0.13
C THR A 7 -5.35 -45.60 0.96
N SER A 8 -4.30 -45.19 1.67
CA SER A 8 -4.18 -43.81 2.09
C SER A 8 -3.80 -43.01 0.85
N GLU A 9 -4.78 -42.35 0.26
CA GLU A 9 -4.53 -41.18 -0.59
C GLU A 9 -3.92 -40.10 0.32
N GLU A 10 -2.59 -40.07 0.37
CA GLU A 10 -1.88 -38.83 0.68
C GLU A 10 -2.21 -37.86 -0.45
N GLN A 11 -3.21 -37.02 -0.21
CA GLN A 11 -3.44 -35.83 -1.00
C GLN A 11 -2.22 -34.93 -0.78
N GLU A 12 -1.28 -34.99 -1.73
CA GLU A 12 -0.28 -33.95 -1.91
C GLU A 12 -1.04 -32.65 -2.20
N GLU A 13 -1.23 -31.84 -1.15
CA GLU A 13 -1.53 -30.42 -1.29
C GLU A 13 -0.54 -29.85 -2.31
N PRO A 14 -0.99 -29.25 -3.42
CA PRO A 14 -0.07 -28.69 -4.39
C PRO A 14 0.66 -27.54 -3.69
N VAL A 15 1.94 -27.77 -3.37
CA VAL A 15 2.85 -26.71 -2.98
C VAL A 15 2.84 -25.73 -4.14
N HIS A 16 2.10 -24.62 -3.97
CA HIS A 16 2.05 -23.56 -4.94
C HIS A 16 3.43 -22.90 -4.92
N SER A 17 4.34 -23.45 -5.70
CA SER A 17 5.64 -22.86 -5.97
C SER A 17 5.36 -21.54 -6.67
N ILE A 18 5.32 -20.45 -5.90
CA ILE A 18 5.19 -19.12 -6.45
C ILE A 18 6.47 -18.88 -7.23
N GLU A 19 6.37 -18.86 -8.56
CA GLU A 19 7.45 -18.44 -9.44
C GLU A 19 7.92 -17.04 -8.97
N ASP A 20 9.23 -16.86 -8.75
CA ASP A 20 9.78 -15.71 -8.03
C ASP A 20 9.32 -14.33 -8.57
N GLY A 21 8.95 -14.23 -9.85
CA GLY A 21 8.41 -13.01 -10.46
C GLY A 21 6.93 -12.70 -10.13
N VAL A 22 6.12 -13.71 -9.76
CA VAL A 22 4.74 -13.51 -9.30
C VAL A 22 4.73 -13.08 -7.83
N ALA A 23 5.68 -13.59 -7.03
CA ALA A 23 5.82 -13.25 -5.62
C ALA A 23 6.11 -11.76 -5.41
N GLU A 24 7.03 -11.16 -6.19
CA GLU A 24 7.36 -9.74 -6.10
C GLU A 24 6.14 -8.85 -6.38
N THR A 25 5.35 -9.20 -7.40
CA THR A 25 4.13 -8.44 -7.75
C THR A 25 3.05 -8.53 -6.68
N GLU A 26 2.94 -9.68 -6.00
CA GLU A 26 1.98 -9.85 -4.90
C GLU A 26 2.41 -9.05 -3.67
N ILE A 27 3.70 -9.04 -3.34
CA ILE A 27 4.24 -8.23 -2.24
C ILE A 27 4.01 -6.73 -2.51
N GLU A 28 4.24 -6.26 -3.74
CA GLU A 28 3.97 -4.87 -4.12
C GLU A 28 2.47 -4.54 -4.01
N ASN A 29 1.60 -5.44 -4.46
CA ASN A 29 0.16 -5.28 -4.35
C ASN A 29 -0.30 -5.21 -2.88
N LEU A 30 0.23 -6.08 -2.02
CA LEU A 30 -0.06 -6.07 -0.59
C LEU A 30 0.41 -4.78 0.08
N ASN A 31 1.60 -4.27 -0.26
CA ASN A 31 2.10 -2.99 0.22
C ASN A 31 1.15 -1.84 -0.19
N ARG A 32 0.67 -1.84 -1.44
CA ARG A 32 -0.28 -0.84 -1.94
C ARG A 32 -1.62 -0.92 -1.20
N LEU A 33 -2.15 -2.13 -0.98
CA LEU A 33 -3.40 -2.33 -0.26
C LEU A 33 -3.28 -1.87 1.20
N LEU A 34 -2.18 -2.21 1.87
CA LEU A 34 -1.90 -1.75 3.23
C LEU A 34 -1.82 -0.22 3.31
N ALA A 35 -1.13 0.42 2.36
CA ALA A 35 -1.04 1.87 2.28
C ALA A 35 -2.40 2.54 2.10
N ALA A 36 -3.26 1.98 1.24
CA ALA A 36 -4.61 2.51 1.03
C ALA A 36 -5.46 2.46 2.30
N VAL A 37 -5.38 1.34 3.05
CA VAL A 37 -6.09 1.19 4.33
C VAL A 37 -5.56 2.17 5.37
N LEU A 38 -4.24 2.29 5.54
CA LEU A 38 -3.67 3.24 6.52
C LEU A 38 -3.97 4.70 6.16
N THR A 39 -4.04 5.03 4.87
CA THR A 39 -4.45 6.36 4.42
C THR A 39 -5.89 6.64 4.81
N TYR A 40 -6.80 5.70 4.55
CA TYR A 40 -8.20 5.83 4.95
C TYR A 40 -8.37 5.97 6.46
N LEU A 41 -7.64 5.18 7.25
CA LEU A 41 -7.68 5.24 8.71
C LEU A 41 -6.97 6.47 9.30
N SER A 42 -6.12 7.15 8.54
CA SER A 42 -5.47 8.39 8.97
C SER A 42 -6.33 9.64 8.78
N ASP A 43 -7.50 9.49 8.14
CA ASP A 43 -8.45 10.57 7.96
C ASP A 43 -9.18 10.82 9.29
N ASP A 44 -9.07 12.05 9.79
CA ASP A 44 -9.67 12.48 11.07
C ASP A 44 -11.21 12.42 11.05
N GLU A 45 -11.85 12.31 9.87
CA GLU A 45 -13.30 12.10 9.75
C GLU A 45 -13.72 10.63 9.97
N VAL A 46 -12.78 9.69 9.94
CA VAL A 46 -13.04 8.25 10.10
C VAL A 46 -12.94 7.88 11.58
N GLU A 47 -14.07 7.97 12.30
CA GLU A 47 -14.18 7.67 13.74
C GLU A 47 -14.06 6.18 14.13
N GLU A 48 -13.83 5.26 13.18
CA GLU A 48 -13.99 3.82 13.43
C GLU A 48 -12.81 3.17 14.17
N ILE A 49 -11.55 3.60 13.94
CA ILE A 49 -10.36 3.04 14.59
C ILE A 49 -9.28 4.12 14.75
N ASP A 50 -8.75 4.27 15.97
CA ASP A 50 -7.57 5.11 16.22
C ASP A 50 -6.32 4.48 15.56
N ILE A 51 -5.81 5.15 14.52
CA ILE A 51 -4.60 4.72 13.80
C ILE A 51 -3.38 4.62 14.72
N GLU A 52 -3.29 5.44 15.76
CA GLU A 52 -2.16 5.45 16.69
C GLU A 52 -2.10 4.16 17.51
N TYR A 53 -3.26 3.58 17.82
CA TYR A 53 -3.35 2.26 18.45
C TYR A 53 -2.77 1.18 17.52
N LEU A 54 -3.10 1.19 16.23
CA LEU A 54 -2.59 0.21 15.27
C LEU A 54 -1.06 0.32 15.09
N LEU A 55 -0.56 1.54 14.93
CA LEU A 55 0.88 1.81 14.78
C LEU A 55 1.69 1.41 16.01
N THR A 56 1.10 1.46 17.21
CA THR A 56 1.78 1.13 18.47
C THR A 56 1.70 -0.36 18.80
N ASN A 57 0.62 -1.03 18.44
CA ASN A 57 0.39 -2.44 18.79
C ASN A 57 0.81 -3.42 17.69
N THR A 58 1.25 -2.93 16.53
CA THR A 58 1.73 -3.76 15.42
C THR A 58 3.21 -3.53 15.21
N GLU A 59 4.02 -4.58 15.42
CA GLU A 59 5.47 -4.51 15.24
C GLU A 59 5.84 -4.13 13.80
N GLY A 60 6.75 -3.16 13.65
CA GLY A 60 7.26 -2.70 12.36
C GLY A 60 6.29 -1.86 11.52
N LEU A 61 5.01 -1.75 11.88
CA LEU A 61 4.01 -1.02 11.09
C LEU A 61 4.30 0.49 11.06
N ARG A 62 4.74 1.07 12.18
CA ARG A 62 5.12 2.49 12.27
C ARG A 62 6.28 2.82 11.33
N ASP A 63 7.37 2.06 11.45
CA ASP A 63 8.56 2.27 10.63
C ASP A 63 8.25 2.06 9.14
N TRP A 64 7.48 1.02 8.82
CA TRP A 64 7.02 0.79 7.44
C TRP A 64 6.19 1.97 6.92
N TRP A 65 5.24 2.47 7.71
CA TRP A 65 4.35 3.56 7.32
C TRP A 65 5.09 4.89 7.12
N GLU A 66 6.05 5.19 8.00
CA GLU A 66 6.92 6.35 7.85
C GLU A 66 7.76 6.28 6.58
N ASN A 67 8.41 5.14 6.32
CA ASN A 67 9.21 4.92 5.12
C ASN A 67 8.37 4.98 3.83
N TYR A 68 7.17 4.42 3.86
CA TYR A 68 6.24 4.47 2.73
C TYR A 68 5.81 5.91 2.43
N ARG A 69 5.37 6.67 3.45
CA ARG A 69 4.98 8.08 3.27
C ARG A 69 6.13 8.94 2.75
N GLU A 70 7.34 8.75 3.28
CA GLU A 70 8.53 9.48 2.83
C GLU A 70 8.86 9.18 1.36
N SER A 71 8.84 7.90 0.98
CA SER A 71 9.14 7.47 -0.39
C SER A 71 8.07 7.94 -1.36
N ASN A 72 6.79 7.79 -0.99
CA ASN A 72 5.66 8.24 -1.80
C ASN A 72 5.65 9.77 -1.95
N ARG A 73 5.99 10.52 -0.90
CA ARG A 73 6.14 11.99 -0.97
C ARG A 73 7.17 12.40 -2.01
N LYS A 74 8.33 11.73 -2.03
CA LYS A 74 9.39 12.02 -3.02
C LYS A 74 8.94 11.70 -4.45
N LEU A 75 8.29 10.57 -4.65
CA LEU A 75 7.76 10.18 -5.96
C LEU A 75 6.73 11.21 -6.45
N ILE A 76 5.78 11.57 -5.60
CA ILE A 76 4.76 12.58 -5.92
C ILE A 76 5.41 13.95 -6.17
N GLU A 77 6.40 14.36 -5.37
CA GLU A 77 7.11 15.63 -5.58
C GLU A 77 7.84 15.67 -6.92
N ASP A 78 8.51 14.58 -7.30
CA ASP A 78 9.18 14.48 -8.60
C ASP A 78 8.19 14.45 -9.77
N GLU A 79 7.05 13.77 -9.62
CA GLU A 79 5.96 13.77 -10.59
C GLU A 79 5.35 15.16 -10.75
N ILE A 80 5.05 15.85 -9.65
CA ILE A 80 4.55 17.22 -9.66
C ILE A 80 5.55 18.15 -10.35
N LYS A 81 6.84 18.08 -10.00
CA LYS A 81 7.87 18.91 -10.65
C LYS A 81 7.93 18.68 -12.16
N LYS A 82 7.85 17.42 -12.60
CA LYS A 82 7.81 17.09 -14.03
C LYS A 82 6.54 17.65 -14.68
N SER A 83 5.37 17.41 -14.09
CA SER A 83 4.08 17.86 -14.65
C SER A 83 3.92 19.37 -14.67
N LEU A 84 4.46 20.07 -13.67
CA LEU A 84 4.40 21.54 -13.58
C LEU A 84 5.47 22.23 -14.43
N GLY A 85 6.57 21.55 -14.77
CA GLY A 85 7.66 22.11 -15.57
C GLY A 85 7.26 22.52 -16.99
N ASP A 86 6.24 21.86 -17.55
CA ASP A 86 5.73 22.12 -18.89
C ASP A 86 4.62 23.19 -18.94
N LEU A 87 4.16 23.69 -17.79
CA LEU A 87 3.07 24.66 -17.70
C LEU A 87 3.57 26.10 -17.84
N SER A 88 2.72 26.96 -18.40
CA SER A 88 3.00 28.39 -18.45
C SER A 88 2.82 29.07 -17.09
N LEU A 89 3.47 30.22 -16.89
CA LEU A 89 3.38 31.00 -15.65
C LEU A 89 1.93 31.28 -15.23
N LYS A 90 1.05 31.58 -16.19
CA LYS A 90 -0.38 31.87 -15.94
C LYS A 90 -1.16 30.63 -15.47
N GLU A 91 -0.77 29.45 -15.92
CA GLU A 91 -1.37 28.19 -15.48
C GLU A 91 -0.89 27.81 -14.09
N LEU A 92 0.39 28.03 -13.79
CA LEU A 92 0.95 27.89 -12.45
C LEU A 92 0.29 28.84 -11.44
N GLU A 93 0.06 30.11 -11.82
CA GLU A 93 -0.67 31.08 -10.98
C GLU A 93 -2.10 30.62 -10.67
N ARG A 94 -2.82 30.08 -11.65
CA ARG A 94 -4.17 29.53 -11.44
C ARG A 94 -4.19 28.34 -10.49
N ILE A 95 -3.20 27.47 -10.56
CA ILE A 95 -3.06 26.33 -9.65
C ILE A 95 -2.78 26.84 -8.24
N HIS A 96 -1.87 27.81 -8.11
CA HIS A 96 -1.52 28.42 -6.83
C HIS A 96 -2.73 29.08 -6.14
N GLU A 97 -3.56 29.84 -6.87
CA GLU A 97 -4.77 30.44 -6.30
C GLU A 97 -5.76 29.38 -5.77
N LYS A 98 -5.98 28.29 -6.51
CA LYS A 98 -6.87 27.19 -6.08
C LYS A 98 -6.42 26.47 -4.82
N ILE A 99 -5.10 26.39 -4.59
CA ILE A 99 -4.54 25.77 -3.39
C ILE A 99 -4.75 26.70 -2.20
N LYS A 100 -4.48 27.99 -2.39
CA LYS A 100 -4.62 29.02 -1.35
C LYS A 100 -6.06 29.19 -0.85
N GLU A 101 -7.06 28.88 -1.66
CA GLU A 101 -8.48 28.91 -1.25
C GLU A 101 -8.92 27.70 -0.42
N LYS A 102 -8.12 26.63 -0.36
CA LYS A 102 -8.44 25.40 0.39
C LYS A 102 -7.80 25.33 1.78
N GLU A 103 -6.79 26.16 2.05
CA GLU A 103 -6.22 26.39 3.39
C GLU A 103 -7.05 27.44 4.16
#